data_AF-A0A0G3M5X0-F1
#
_entry.id   AF-A0A0G3M5X0-F1
#
_cell.length_a   1.000
_cell.length_b   1.000
_cell.length_c   1.000
_cell.angle_alpha   90.00
_cell.angle_beta   90.00
_cell.angle_gamma   90.00
#
_symmetry.space_group_name_H-M   'P 1'
#
loop_
_entity.id
_entity.type
_entity.pdbx_description
1 polymer ?
#
loop_
_entity_poly.entity_id
_entity_poly.type
_entity_poly.pdbx_seq_one_letter_code
_entity_poly.pdbx_strand_id
1 'polypeptide(L)'
;MKDLLVLISLFLAVYGKAQGQSQKFNFTFNPSKFIQINKLNKASGKEVIFDLYDIHGKKTKYITADKTSEALRRQKIYSFKGKSEDGTKLITLTIASGKLTGAYLENGNSYFIEPLDKNCKKKYKIYTKPDGNYQVGQIEDAVK
;
A
#
# COMPACT_ATOMS: atom_id res chain seq x y z
N MET A 1 -23.69 -41.64 -21.20
CA MET A 1 -22.32 -41.09 -21.39
C MET A 1 -22.31 -39.67 -21.95
N LYS A 2 -23.18 -39.32 -22.91
CA LYS A 2 -23.30 -37.93 -23.42
C LYS A 2 -23.67 -36.92 -22.33
N ASP A 3 -24.60 -37.26 -21.44
CA ASP A 3 -25.10 -36.34 -20.41
C ASP A 3 -24.04 -36.02 -19.33
N LEU A 4 -23.14 -36.96 -19.04
CA LEU A 4 -22.03 -36.78 -18.11
C LEU A 4 -20.96 -35.83 -18.66
N LEU A 5 -20.67 -35.91 -19.97
CA LEU A 5 -19.74 -35.02 -20.67
C LEU A 5 -20.27 -33.58 -20.73
N VAL A 6 -21.58 -33.41 -20.90
CA VAL A 6 -22.22 -32.08 -20.88
C VAL A 6 -22.11 -31.44 -19.50
N LEU A 7 -22.34 -32.20 -18.42
CA LEU A 7 -22.18 -31.71 -17.04
C LEU A 7 -20.75 -31.30 -16.70
N ILE A 8 -19.74 -32.06 -17.15
CA ILE A 8 -18.32 -31.73 -16.95
C ILE A 8 -17.94 -30.46 -17.73
N SER A 9 -18.45 -30.31 -18.96
CA SER A 9 -18.21 -29.12 -19.77
C SER A 9 -18.85 -27.85 -19.17
N LEU A 10 -20.03 -27.98 -18.55
CA LEU A 10 -20.67 -26.89 -17.82
C LEU A 10 -19.86 -26.49 -16.58
N PHE A 11 -19.33 -27.47 -15.84
CA PHE A 11 -18.50 -27.21 -14.67
C PHE A 11 -17.20 -26.48 -15.05
N LEU A 12 -16.48 -26.94 -16.07
CA LEU A 12 -15.24 -26.29 -16.52
C LEU A 12 -15.47 -24.86 -17.05
N ALA A 13 -16.63 -24.58 -17.67
CA ALA A 13 -16.97 -23.24 -18.15
C ALA A 13 -17.31 -22.25 -17.02
N VAL A 14 -17.89 -22.72 -15.90
CA VAL A 14 -18.24 -21.88 -14.74
C VAL A 14 -17.02 -21.61 -13.85
N TYR A 15 -16.13 -22.60 -13.69
CA TYR A 15 -14.93 -22.47 -12.84
C TYR A 15 -13.69 -21.97 -13.60
N GLY A 16 -13.68 -21.98 -14.94
CA GLY A 16 -12.55 -21.57 -15.77
C GLY A 16 -12.27 -20.06 -15.85
N LYS A 17 -13.08 -19.21 -15.21
CA LYS A 17 -12.91 -17.73 -15.24
C LYS A 17 -12.57 -17.09 -13.90
N ALA A 18 -12.10 -17.84 -12.92
CA ALA A 18 -11.45 -17.27 -11.75
C ALA A 18 -9.96 -16.97 -12.02
N GLN A 19 -9.64 -16.37 -13.18
CA GLN A 19 -8.32 -15.78 -13.39
C GLN A 19 -8.26 -14.50 -12.55
N GLY A 20 -7.44 -14.54 -11.50
CA GLY A 20 -7.27 -13.49 -10.49
C GLY A 20 -7.09 -12.12 -11.13
N GLN A 21 -8.16 -11.32 -11.09
CA GLN A 21 -8.12 -9.93 -11.50
C GLN A 21 -7.17 -9.21 -10.53
N SER A 22 -6.09 -8.60 -11.04
CA SER A 22 -5.20 -7.77 -10.21
C SER A 22 -6.06 -6.71 -9.53
N GLN A 23 -6.21 -6.83 -8.21
CA GLN A 23 -7.03 -5.92 -7.43
C GLN A 23 -6.25 -4.63 -7.22
N LYS A 24 -6.89 -3.50 -7.57
CA LYS A 24 -6.34 -2.16 -7.41
C LYS A 24 -7.42 -1.22 -6.89
N PHE A 25 -7.09 -0.41 -5.90
CA PHE A 25 -7.96 0.65 -5.40
C PHE A 25 -7.26 2.01 -5.46
N ASN A 26 -7.96 3.05 -5.91
CA ASN A 26 -7.44 4.41 -5.98
C ASN A 26 -8.04 5.28 -4.88
N PHE A 27 -7.22 6.10 -4.23
CA PHE A 27 -7.67 7.00 -3.17
C PHE A 27 -6.95 8.36 -3.23
N THR A 28 -7.44 9.31 -2.45
CA THR A 28 -6.83 10.64 -2.31
C THR A 28 -6.22 10.80 -0.92
N PHE A 29 -5.02 11.36 -0.86
CA PHE A 29 -4.31 11.69 0.38
C PHE A 29 -3.46 12.94 0.18
N ASN A 30 -3.28 13.76 1.22
CA ASN A 30 -2.47 14.98 1.12
C ASN A 30 -1.32 14.95 2.14
N PRO A 31 -0.12 14.51 1.74
CA PRO A 31 1.02 14.40 2.64
C PRO A 31 1.43 15.72 3.28
N SER A 32 1.36 16.84 2.55
CA SER A 32 1.73 18.16 3.07
C SER A 32 0.79 18.59 4.20
N LYS A 33 -0.52 18.44 4.00
CA LYS A 33 -1.53 18.71 5.05
C LYS A 33 -1.32 17.78 6.25
N PHE A 34 -1.03 16.50 6.00
CA PHE A 34 -0.78 15.51 7.04
C PHE A 34 0.45 15.85 7.91
N ILE A 35 1.57 16.24 7.28
CA ILE A 35 2.79 16.69 7.97
C ILE A 35 2.51 17.87 8.89
N GLN A 36 1.76 18.86 8.40
CA GLN A 36 1.45 20.07 9.17
C GLN A 36 0.59 19.77 10.40
N ILE A 37 -0.49 18.99 10.23
CA ILE A 37 -1.42 18.63 11.30
C ILE A 37 -0.71 17.83 12.39
N ASN A 38 0.10 16.85 12.00
CA ASN A 38 0.82 15.97 12.94
C ASN A 38 2.15 16.57 13.42
N LYS A 39 2.50 17.79 12.99
CA LYS A 39 3.74 18.49 13.36
C LYS A 39 4.99 17.63 13.17
N LEU A 40 5.03 16.83 12.10
CA LEU A 40 6.09 15.84 11.87
C LEU A 40 7.48 16.48 11.73
N ASN A 41 7.60 17.78 11.50
CA ASN A 41 8.90 18.45 11.48
C ASN A 41 9.63 18.40 12.84
N LYS A 42 8.92 18.10 13.93
CA LYS A 42 9.48 17.92 15.27
C LYS A 42 9.42 16.45 15.64
N ALA A 43 10.48 15.93 16.25
CA ALA A 43 10.42 14.59 16.83
C ALA A 43 9.37 14.57 17.93
N SER A 44 8.36 13.72 17.77
CA SER A 44 7.40 13.42 18.82
C SER A 44 7.32 11.92 18.95
N GLY A 45 7.57 11.39 20.15
CA GLY A 45 7.36 9.95 20.44
C GLY A 45 5.87 9.54 20.47
N LYS A 46 4.99 10.37 19.89
CA LYS A 46 3.54 10.12 19.85
C LYS A 46 3.21 9.23 18.66
N GLU A 47 2.13 8.48 18.82
CA GLU A 47 1.54 7.73 17.73
C GLU A 47 1.02 8.68 16.64
N VAL A 48 1.15 8.24 15.40
CA VAL A 48 0.68 8.93 14.20
C VAL A 48 -0.39 8.05 13.56
N ILE A 49 -1.60 8.57 13.45
CA ILE A 49 -2.75 7.83 12.95
C ILE A 49 -2.92 8.11 11.45
N PHE A 50 -3.00 7.03 10.68
CA PHE A 50 -3.26 7.07 9.24
C PHE A 50 -4.63 6.47 8.93
N ASP A 51 -5.52 7.31 8.43
CA ASP A 51 -6.81 6.91 7.86
C ASP A 51 -6.61 6.63 6.36
N LEU A 52 -6.32 5.38 6.00
CA LEU A 52 -6.09 4.93 4.63
C LEU A 52 -7.20 3.97 4.18
N TYR A 53 -6.96 3.27 3.08
CA TYR A 53 -7.88 2.30 2.49
C TYR A 53 -7.15 0.96 2.36
N ASP A 54 -7.90 -0.12 2.17
CA ASP A 54 -7.36 -1.40 1.71
C ASP A 54 -7.57 -1.56 0.19
N ILE A 55 -7.15 -2.71 -0.33
CA ILE A 55 -7.29 -3.08 -1.73
C ILE A 55 -8.74 -3.16 -2.23
N HIS A 56 -9.71 -3.30 -1.31
CA HIS A 56 -11.14 -3.35 -1.61
C HIS A 56 -11.82 -1.99 -1.43
N GLY A 57 -11.06 -0.95 -1.07
CA GLY A 57 -11.59 0.39 -0.82
C GLY A 57 -12.23 0.59 0.55
N LYS A 58 -12.08 -0.37 1.47
CA LYS A 58 -12.54 -0.22 2.84
C LYS A 58 -11.56 0.69 3.59
N LYS A 59 -12.10 1.74 4.22
CA LYS A 59 -11.31 2.63 5.08
C LYS A 59 -10.75 1.83 6.26
N THR A 60 -9.44 1.94 6.47
CA THR A 60 -8.71 1.27 7.54
C THR A 60 -7.88 2.28 8.31
N LYS A 61 -8.04 2.30 9.63
CA LYS A 61 -7.24 3.12 10.53
C LYS A 61 -5.98 2.36 10.91
N TYR A 62 -4.82 3.00 10.73
CA TYR A 62 -3.53 2.48 11.14
C TYR A 62 -2.94 3.33 12.25
N ILE A 63 -2.54 2.66 13.33
CA ILE A 63 -1.86 3.27 14.46
C ILE A 63 -0.37 3.00 14.26
N THR A 64 0.42 4.07 14.05
CA THR A 64 1.82 3.95 13.67
C THR A 64 2.73 4.70 14.64
N ALA A 65 3.95 4.20 14.81
CA ALA A 65 5.02 4.92 15.45
C ALA A 65 5.86 5.66 14.40
N ASP A 66 6.23 6.90 14.71
CA ASP A 66 7.24 7.64 13.93
C ASP A 66 8.61 6.99 14.16
N LYS A 67 9.19 6.43 13.08
CA LYS A 67 10.51 5.80 13.06
C LYS A 67 11.55 6.66 12.34
N THR A 68 11.23 7.94 12.12
CA THR A 68 12.08 8.87 11.39
C THR A 68 13.28 9.29 12.25
N SER A 69 14.49 8.98 11.78
CA SER A 69 15.72 9.49 12.37
C SER A 69 15.84 11.01 12.16
N GLU A 70 16.63 11.69 13.00
CA GLU A 70 16.84 13.13 12.85
C GLU A 70 17.42 13.50 11.48
N ALA A 71 18.33 12.69 10.93
CA ALA A 71 18.93 12.90 9.63
C ALA A 71 17.87 12.90 8.50
N LEU A 72 16.98 11.91 8.50
CA LEU A 72 15.87 11.85 7.55
C LEU A 72 14.89 13.01 7.73
N ARG A 73 14.62 13.40 8.98
CA ARG A 73 13.72 14.52 9.29
C ARG A 73 14.23 15.84 8.74
N ARG A 74 15.54 16.11 8.83
CA ARG A 74 16.19 17.30 8.22
C ARG A 74 16.00 17.32 6.70
N GLN A 75 15.97 16.15 6.07
CA GLN A 75 15.68 15.99 4.64
C GLN A 75 14.17 15.95 4.32
N LYS A 76 13.30 16.16 5.32
CA LYS A 76 11.83 16.07 5.19
C LYS A 76 11.36 14.71 4.68
N ILE A 77 12.08 13.64 5.06
CA ILE A 77 11.71 12.25 4.83
C ILE A 77 11.18 11.70 6.15
N TYR A 78 9.98 11.14 6.14
CA TYR A 78 9.32 10.62 7.35
C TYR A 78 8.96 9.16 7.16
N SER A 79 9.32 8.29 8.11
CA SER A 79 9.07 6.85 8.07
C SER A 79 8.19 6.43 9.24
N PHE A 80 7.21 5.57 8.97
CA PHE A 80 6.25 5.09 9.94
C PHE A 80 6.13 3.57 9.87
N LYS A 81 5.94 2.94 11.02
CA LYS A 81 5.63 1.51 11.14
C LYS A 81 4.53 1.29 12.15
N GLY A 82 3.59 0.40 11.86
CA GLY A 82 2.48 0.15 12.76
C GLY A 82 1.58 -0.98 12.30
N LYS A 83 0.35 -0.95 12.79
CA LYS A 83 -0.68 -1.94 12.48
C LYS A 83 -2.05 -1.30 12.33
N SER A 84 -2.98 -2.00 11.68
CA SER A 84 -4.38 -1.61 11.68
C SER A 84 -4.96 -1.64 13.11
N GLU A 85 -6.06 -0.91 13.32
CA GLU A 85 -6.78 -0.87 14.60
C GLU A 85 -7.21 -2.27 15.08
N ASP A 86 -7.60 -3.15 14.16
CA ASP A 86 -7.93 -4.56 14.45
C ASP A 86 -6.70 -5.48 14.58
N GLY A 87 -5.49 -4.96 14.34
CA GLY A 87 -4.22 -5.69 14.44
C GLY A 87 -3.95 -6.70 13.31
N THR A 88 -4.84 -6.84 12.33
CA THR A 88 -4.72 -7.84 11.25
C THR A 88 -3.74 -7.45 10.15
N LYS A 89 -3.46 -6.15 10.00
CA LYS A 89 -2.59 -5.62 8.95
C LYS A 89 -1.36 -4.97 9.55
N LEU A 90 -0.18 -5.31 9.06
CA LEU A 90 1.08 -4.63 9.43
C LEU A 90 1.45 -3.64 8.34
N ILE A 91 1.76 -2.39 8.68
CA ILE A 91 2.01 -1.33 7.70
C ILE A 91 3.38 -0.68 7.89
N THR A 92 4.03 -0.37 6.77
CA THR A 92 5.18 0.54 6.70
C THR A 92 4.89 1.63 5.69
N LEU A 93 5.05 2.90 6.09
CA LEU A 93 4.81 4.06 5.25
C LEU A 93 6.04 4.97 5.23
N THR A 94 6.21 5.69 4.13
CA THR A 94 7.20 6.76 3.99
C THR A 94 6.55 7.96 3.32
N ILE A 95 6.79 9.15 3.86
CA ILE A 95 6.48 10.43 3.20
C ILE A 95 7.81 11.08 2.82
N ALA A 96 8.06 11.23 1.52
CA ALA A 96 9.24 11.89 0.98
C ALA A 96 8.87 12.74 -0.23
N SER A 97 9.50 13.91 -0.42
CA SER A 97 9.24 14.80 -1.55
C SER A 97 7.76 15.15 -1.78
N GLY A 98 6.96 15.16 -0.70
CA GLY A 98 5.52 15.43 -0.73
C GLY A 98 4.67 14.28 -1.27
N LYS A 99 5.19 13.04 -1.29
CA LYS A 99 4.50 11.83 -1.75
C LYS A 99 4.47 10.80 -0.64
N LEU A 100 3.36 10.06 -0.53
CA LEU A 100 3.24 8.87 0.31
C LEU A 100 3.59 7.61 -0.48
N THR A 101 4.46 6.78 0.07
CA THR A 101 4.71 5.40 -0.39
C THR A 101 4.63 4.45 0.78
N GLY A 102 4.47 3.16 0.52
CA GLY A 102 4.53 2.15 1.55
C GLY A 102 3.98 0.81 1.12
N ALA A 103 3.83 -0.07 2.09
CA ALA A 103 3.18 -1.35 1.91
C ALA A 103 2.51 -1.79 3.21
N TYR A 104 1.47 -2.61 3.08
CA TYR A 104 0.93 -3.36 4.20
C TYR A 104 0.89 -4.86 3.90
N LEU A 105 0.97 -5.66 4.96
CA LEU A 105 0.84 -7.11 4.95
C LEU A 105 -0.49 -7.50 5.56
N GLU A 106 -1.22 -8.38 4.88
CA GLU A 106 -2.48 -8.97 5.38
C GLU A 106 -2.52 -10.44 4.95
N ASN A 107 -2.67 -11.36 5.90
CA ASN A 107 -2.72 -12.80 5.65
C ASN A 107 -1.58 -13.34 4.77
N GLY A 108 -0.36 -12.82 4.97
CA GLY A 108 0.83 -13.21 4.19
C GLY A 108 0.96 -12.52 2.82
N ASN A 109 -0.05 -11.78 2.38
CA ASN A 109 -0.02 -11.05 1.11
C ASN A 109 0.48 -9.61 1.30
N SER A 110 1.28 -9.13 0.35
CA SER A 110 1.81 -7.76 0.34
C SER A 110 1.01 -6.86 -0.60
N TYR A 111 0.63 -5.69 -0.10
CA TYR A 111 -0.11 -4.68 -0.83
C TYR A 111 0.68 -3.38 -0.83
N PHE A 112 0.88 -2.79 -2.01
CA PHE A 112 1.74 -1.63 -2.20
C PHE A 112 0.94 -0.35 -2.34
N ILE A 113 1.39 0.71 -1.69
CA ILE A 113 0.80 2.04 -1.71
C ILE A 113 1.78 2.97 -2.42
N GLU A 114 1.35 3.56 -3.54
CA GLU A 114 2.18 4.46 -4.34
C GLU A 114 1.35 5.58 -4.97
N PRO A 115 1.98 6.70 -5.37
CA PRO A 115 1.34 7.68 -6.24
C PRO A 115 0.74 7.03 -7.47
N LEU A 116 -0.41 7.55 -7.92
CA LEU A 116 -1.07 7.06 -9.14
C LEU A 116 -0.15 7.22 -10.36
N ASP A 117 0.59 8.33 -10.40
CA ASP A 117 1.61 8.68 -11.40
C ASP A 117 2.86 9.23 -10.72
N LYS A 118 4.02 9.18 -11.41
CA LYS A 118 5.31 9.61 -10.86
C LYS A 118 5.30 11.00 -10.24
N ASN A 119 4.56 11.95 -10.80
CA ASN A 119 4.48 13.34 -10.34
C ASN A 119 3.24 13.64 -9.49
N CYS A 120 2.40 12.65 -9.23
CA CYS A 120 1.17 12.85 -8.47
C CYS A 120 1.45 12.96 -6.97
N LYS A 121 0.90 13.98 -6.32
CA LYS A 121 1.05 14.20 -4.86
C LYS A 121 -0.25 14.00 -4.08
N LYS A 122 -1.37 13.78 -4.78
CA LYS A 122 -2.72 13.75 -4.19
C LYS A 122 -3.47 12.44 -4.42
N LYS A 123 -3.28 11.77 -5.56
CA LYS A 123 -3.94 10.51 -5.89
C LYS A 123 -2.96 9.36 -5.77
N TYR A 124 -3.42 8.29 -5.15
CA TYR A 124 -2.62 7.12 -4.81
C TYR A 124 -3.37 5.87 -5.23
N LYS A 125 -2.61 4.79 -5.40
CA LYS A 125 -3.14 3.45 -5.67
C LYS A 125 -2.65 2.48 -4.61
N ILE A 126 -3.49 1.51 -4.31
CA ILE A 126 -3.17 0.30 -3.55
C ILE A 126 -3.31 -0.85 -4.53
N TYR A 127 -2.32 -1.73 -4.62
CA TYR A 127 -2.34 -2.84 -5.56
C TYR A 127 -1.50 -4.01 -5.05
N THR A 128 -1.83 -5.23 -5.50
CA THR A 128 -0.91 -6.38 -5.43
C THR A 128 0.01 -6.35 -6.65
N LYS A 129 1.31 -6.59 -6.47
CA LYS A 129 2.19 -6.80 -7.62
C LYS A 129 1.77 -8.13 -8.28
N PRO A 130 1.64 -8.19 -9.62
CA PRO A 130 1.41 -9.47 -10.29
C PRO A 130 2.60 -10.40 -10.07
N ASP A 131 2.36 -11.70 -9.95
CA ASP A 131 3.41 -12.70 -9.74
C ASP A 131 4.51 -12.56 -10.80
N GLY A 132 5.74 -12.35 -10.36
CA GLY A 132 6.90 -12.12 -11.22
C GLY A 132 8.20 -12.08 -10.41
N ASN A 133 9.31 -12.49 -11.04
CA ASN A 133 10.63 -12.42 -10.44
C ASN A 133 11.12 -10.97 -10.40
N TYR A 134 10.71 -10.20 -9.40
CA TYR A 134 11.21 -8.84 -9.19
C TYR A 134 12.58 -8.90 -8.49
N GLN A 135 13.62 -8.47 -9.18
CA GLN A 135 14.92 -8.23 -8.56
C GLN A 135 14.82 -6.98 -7.70
N VAL A 136 14.77 -7.15 -6.38
CA VAL A 136 14.80 -6.04 -5.42
C VAL A 136 16.25 -5.56 -5.29
N GLY A 137 16.54 -4.29 -5.61
CA GLY A 137 17.84 -3.66 -5.37
C GLY A 137 18.75 -3.44 -6.59
N GLN A 138 18.20 -3.22 -7.79
CA GLN A 138 19.04 -2.84 -8.93
C GLN A 138 19.49 -1.37 -8.85
N ILE A 139 20.75 -1.15 -9.21
CA ILE A 139 21.46 0.15 -9.21
C ILE A 139 20.74 1.21 -10.07
N GLU A 140 19.95 0.79 -11.05
CA GLU A 140 19.20 1.68 -11.95
C GLU A 140 18.08 2.48 -11.25
N ASP A 141 17.57 2.04 -10.10
CA ASP A 141 16.58 2.80 -9.33
C ASP A 141 17.18 4.06 -8.67
N ALA A 142 18.52 4.17 -8.59
CA ALA A 142 19.21 5.32 -8.04
C ALA A 142 19.53 6.41 -9.08
N VAL A 143 19.31 6.16 -10.38
CA VAL A 143 19.66 7.11 -11.45
C VAL A 143 18.42 7.49 -12.26
N LYS A 144 17.76 8.57 -11.84
CA LYS A 144 17.03 9.49 -12.72
C LYS A 144 16.86 10.88 -12.10
#